data_AF-A0A3C0TUE4-F1
#
_entry.id   AF-A0A3C0TUE4-F1
#
_cell.length_a   1.000
_cell.length_b   1.000
_cell.length_c   1.000
_cell.angle_alpha   90.00
_cell.angle_beta   90.00
_cell.angle_gamma   90.00
#
_symmetry.space_group_name_H-M   'P 1'
#
loop_
_entity.id
_entity.type
_entity.pdbx_description
1 polymer ?
#
loop_
_entity_poly.entity_id
_entity_poly.type
_entity_poly.pdbx_seq_one_letter_code
_entity_poly.pdbx_strand_id
1 'polypeptide(L)' 'MSVSKEKSGSTQQFDAVVVGADLAGLAMLNRLRKEGLSVRVLEAGDGVGGTWYWNRYPGARCDVESMEYSYQ' A
#
# COMPACT_ATOMS: atom_id res chain seq x y z
N MET A 1 -19.85 -35.92 20.56
CA MET A 1 -18.71 -35.18 20.01
C MET A 1 -19.26 -34.09 19.11
N SER A 2 -19.31 -32.86 19.61
CA SER A 2 -19.77 -31.68 18.88
C SER A 2 -18.65 -31.17 17.99
N VAL A 3 -18.79 -31.34 16.66
CA VAL A 3 -17.85 -30.81 15.68
C VAL A 3 -18.00 -29.28 15.67
N SER A 4 -16.93 -28.60 16.08
CA SER A 4 -16.80 -27.15 16.04
C SER A 4 -16.91 -26.66 14.59
N LYS A 5 -17.87 -25.78 14.32
CA LYS A 5 -18.07 -25.17 13.00
C LYS A 5 -16.87 -24.25 12.71
N GLU A 6 -16.06 -24.59 11.71
CA GLU A 6 -15.01 -23.69 11.19
C GLU A 6 -15.65 -22.34 10.81
N LYS A 7 -15.03 -21.24 11.26
CA LYS A 7 -15.43 -19.90 10.85
C LYS A 7 -15.12 -19.75 9.36
N SER A 8 -16.13 -19.93 8.52
CA SER A 8 -16.13 -19.45 7.13
C SER A 8 -15.75 -17.96 7.16
N GLY A 9 -14.53 -17.64 6.74
CA GLY A 9 -14.06 -16.26 6.67
C GLY A 9 -14.90 -15.50 5.66
N SER A 10 -15.53 -14.40 6.07
CA SER A 10 -16.26 -13.56 5.14
C SER A 10 -15.29 -12.88 4.18
N THR A 11 -15.45 -13.15 2.88
CA THR A 11 -14.71 -12.43 1.83
C THR A 11 -15.13 -10.97 1.83
N GLN A 12 -14.22 -10.06 2.17
CA GLN A 12 -14.45 -8.61 2.02
C GLN A 12 -14.29 -8.22 0.55
N GLN A 13 -15.26 -7.48 0.03
CA GLN A 13 -15.22 -6.89 -1.31
C GLN A 13 -14.76 -5.43 -1.23
N PHE A 14 -13.99 -5.00 -2.22
CA PHE A 14 -13.50 -3.64 -2.39
C PHE A 14 -13.68 -3.25 -3.86
N ASP A 15 -13.88 -1.96 -4.12
CA ASP A 15 -13.97 -1.43 -5.48
C ASP A 15 -12.61 -1.49 -6.18
N ALA A 16 -11.52 -1.35 -5.42
CA ALA A 16 -10.15 -1.52 -5.92
C ALA A 16 -9.20 -2.12 -4.87
N VAL A 17 -8.22 -2.88 -5.37
CA VAL A 17 -7.08 -3.34 -4.60
C VAL A 17 -5.81 -2.81 -5.25
N VAL A 18 -5.00 -2.09 -4.48
CA VAL A 18 -3.70 -1.58 -4.92
C VAL A 18 -2.61 -2.45 -4.30
N VAL A 19 -1.64 -2.88 -5.11
CA VAL A 19 -0.50 -3.67 -4.64
C VAL A 19 0.74 -2.77 -4.61
N GLY A 20 1.34 -2.65 -3.43
CA GLY A 20 2.44 -1.74 -3.13
C GLY A 20 1.97 -0.49 -2.37
N ALA A 21 2.65 -0.18 -1.26
CA ALA A 21 2.52 1.06 -0.50
C ALA A 21 3.76 1.94 -0.67
N ASP A 22 4.16 2.12 -1.93
CA ASP A 22 5.15 3.10 -2.36
C ASP A 22 4.50 4.47 -2.65
N LEU A 23 5.24 5.41 -3.22
CA LEU A 23 4.72 6.74 -3.54
C LEU A 23 3.51 6.67 -4.49
N ALA A 24 3.56 5.80 -5.50
CA ALA A 24 2.49 5.65 -6.49
C ALA A 24 1.25 4.98 -5.87
N GLY A 25 1.44 3.92 -5.09
CA GLY A 25 0.37 3.20 -4.40
C GLY A 25 -0.36 4.08 -3.40
N LEU A 26 0.37 4.91 -2.64
CA LEU A 26 -0.22 5.88 -1.72
C LEU A 26 -0.96 7.01 -2.45
N ALA A 27 -0.41 7.52 -3.56
CA ALA A 27 -1.07 8.52 -4.39
C ALA A 27 -2.38 7.97 -4.99
N MET A 28 -2.37 6.72 -5.47
CA MET A 28 -3.56 6.03 -5.99
C MET A 28 -4.61 5.82 -4.90
N LEU A 29 -4.20 5.34 -3.72
CA LEU A 29 -5.09 5.19 -2.56
C LEU A 29 -5.78 6.52 -2.22
N ASN A 30 -5.01 7.61 -2.15
CA ASN A 30 -5.53 8.94 -1.86
C ASN A 30 -6.55 9.38 -2.92
N ARG A 31 -6.23 9.18 -4.20
CA ARG A 31 -7.11 9.55 -5.31
C ARG A 31 -8.42 8.79 -5.29
N LEU A 32 -8.38 7.47 -5.21
CA LEU A 32 -9.57 6.62 -5.24
C LEU A 32 -10.47 6.84 -4.01
N ARG A 33 -9.88 7.08 -2.84
CA ARG A 33 -10.66 7.47 -1.64
C ARG A 33 -11.37 8.80 -1.81
N LYS A 34 -10.74 9.79 -2.46
CA LYS A 34 -11.40 11.07 -2.79
C LYS A 34 -12.56 10.91 -3.76
N GLU A 35 -12.55 9.86 -4.58
CA GLU A 35 -13.66 9.49 -5.47
C GLU A 35 -14.75 8.66 -4.76
N GLY A 36 -14.60 8.40 -3.46
CA GLY A 36 -15.59 7.68 -2.64
C GLY A 36 -15.51 6.16 -2.75
N LEU A 37 -14.47 5.62 -3.39
CA LEU A 37 -14.30 4.19 -3.58
C LEU A 37 -13.74 3.50 -2.32
N SER A 38 -14.19 2.28 -2.08
CA SER A 38 -13.62 1.38 -1.08
C SER A 38 -12.33 0.75 -1.61
N VAL A 39 -11.21 1.02 -0.96
CA VAL A 39 -9.89 0.62 -1.48
C VAL A 39 -9.05 -0.03 -0.39
N ARG A 40 -8.42 -1.14 -0.75
CA ARG A 40 -7.42 -1.83 0.07
C ARG A 40 -6.05 -1.71 -0.59
N VAL A 41 -5.03 -1.34 0.19
CA VAL A 41 -3.62 -1.47 -0.23
C VAL A 41 -3.05 -2.72 0.43
N LEU A 42 -2.29 -3.51 -0.34
CA LEU A 42 -1.51 -4.63 0.13
C LEU A 42 -0.04 -4.32 -0.09
N GLU A 43 0.76 -4.33 0.96
CA GLU A 43 2.21 -4.13 0.93
C GLU A 43 2.89 -5.39 1.44
N ALA A 44 3.99 -5.77 0.81
CA ALA A 44 4.77 -6.94 1.21
C ALA A 44 5.61 -6.66 2.46
N GLY A 45 6.04 -5.41 2.65
CA GLY A 45 6.78 -4.96 3.83
C GLY A 45 5.87 -4.64 5.02
N ASP A 46 6.49 -4.50 6.18
CA ASP A 46 5.77 -4.12 7.42
C ASP A 46 5.48 -2.61 7.50
N GLY A 47 5.82 -1.85 6.46
CA GLY A 47 5.64 -0.42 6.41
C GLY A 47 5.65 0.15 5.00
N VAL A 48 5.31 1.43 4.90
CA VAL A 48 5.23 2.17 3.64
C VAL A 48 6.62 2.60 3.15
N GLY A 49 6.71 2.91 1.86
CA GLY A 49 7.89 3.55 1.25
C GLY A 49 8.44 2.84 0.02
N GLY A 50 7.98 1.62 -0.26
CA GLY A 50 8.39 0.85 -1.44
C GLY A 50 9.91 0.69 -1.53
N THR A 51 10.50 1.17 -2.62
CA THR A 51 11.96 1.17 -2.82
C THR A 51 12.72 1.73 -1.62
N TRP A 52 12.25 2.81 -0.99
CA TRP A 52 12.90 3.43 0.18
C TRP A 52 12.70 2.65 1.48
N TYR A 53 11.67 1.82 1.54
CA TYR A 53 11.50 0.90 2.66
C TYR A 53 12.51 -0.25 2.55
N TRP A 54 12.64 -0.87 1.39
CA TRP A 54 13.51 -2.03 1.21
C TRP A 54 15.00 -1.70 1.11
N ASN A 55 15.34 -0.57 0.48
CA ASN A 55 16.74 -0.19 0.23
C ASN A 55 17.26 0.78 1.30
N ARG A 56 18.02 0.24 2.26
CA ARG A 56 18.64 1.01 3.36
C ARG A 56 20.15 0.80 3.47
N TYR A 57 20.82 0.60 2.33
CA TYR A 57 22.27 0.51 2.29
C TYR A 57 22.93 1.88 2.47
N PRO A 58 24.18 1.95 2.96
CA PRO A 58 24.89 3.22 3.15
C PRO A 58 25.01 4.01 1.83
N GLY A 59 24.60 5.28 1.85
CA GLY A 59 24.68 6.16 0.69
C GLY A 59 23.48 6.10 -0.27
N ALA A 60 22.44 5.33 0.05
CA ALA A 60 21.17 5.35 -0.69
C ALA A 60 20.61 6.80 -0.75
N ARG A 61 20.34 7.27 -1.97
CA ARG A 61 19.88 8.64 -2.25
C ARG A 61 19.09 8.68 -3.54
N CYS A 62 18.39 9.79 -3.76
CA CYS A 62 17.76 10.09 -5.05
C CYS A 62 18.75 10.87 -5.92
N ASP A 63 18.63 10.72 -7.24
CA ASP A 63 19.46 11.43 -8.23
C ASP A 63 18.75 12.66 -8.83
N VAL A 64 17.51 12.93 -8.43
CA VAL A 64 16.76 14.14 -8.80
C VAL A 64 16.66 15.10 -7.62
N GLU A 65 16.40 16.37 -7.90
CA GLU A 65 16.27 17.38 -6.85
C GLU A 65 15.07 17.10 -5.94
N SER A 66 15.21 17.41 -4.65
CA SER A 66 14.17 17.11 -3.64
C SER A 66 12.81 17.72 -3.97
N MET A 67 12.79 18.89 -4.62
CA MET A 67 11.54 19.54 -5.03
C MET A 67 10.81 18.75 -6.11
N GLU A 68 11.55 18.13 -7.04
CA GLU A 68 11.00 17.29 -8.09
C GLU A 68 10.58 15.91 -7.56
N TYR A 69 11.33 15.37 -6.59
CA TYR A 69 11.03 14.10 -5.94
C TYR A 69 10.11 14.25 -4.71
N SER A 70 9.04 15.02 -4.87
CA SER A 70 8.06 15.24 -3.81
C SER A 70 6.64 15.16 -4.34
N TYR A 71 5.70 14.79 -3.46
CA TYR A 71 4.28 14.82 -3.78
C TYR A 71 3.78 16.27 -3.80
N GLN A 72 2.95 16.60 -4.79
CA GLN A 72 2.36 17.93 -5.00
C GLN A 72 0.86 17.91 -4.67
#